data_AF-A0A0Q9D0N1-F1
#
_entry.id   AF-A0A0Q9D0N1-F1
#
_cell.length_a   1.000
_cell.length_b   1.000
_cell.length_c   1.000
_cell.angle_alpha   90.00
_cell.angle_beta   90.00
_cell.angle_gamma   90.00
#
_symmetry.space_group_name_H-M   'P 1'
#
loop_
_entity.id
_entity.type
_entity.pdbx_description
1 polymer ?
#
loop_
_entity_poly.entity_id
_entity_poly.type
_entity_poly.pdbx_seq_one_letter_code
_entity_poly.pdbx_strand_id
1 'polypeptide(L)'
;MRVLAAMSGGVDSAVAAALAVEAGHEVVGVHMALSRNREQFRAGSRGCCSIEDAGDARRAADVLGIPYYVWDLSERFEDTVVADFLSEYEAGRTPNPCVRCNEHIKFEALLDKATALGFDAVATGHYAQVLTREVTEPGPDGEPVTRTVHELHRSPNEAKDQSYVLAVMGPERLARSMFPLGGFASKDEVREEAERRGLSVSNKPDSYDICFVSDGDTQGFLKSRLGARTGDIVDTEGEVLGEHEGAYAFTVGQRKGLALGRPAADGKPRYVLEVEPVSNRVVVGPAELLTVDRIVGDRSVWLADDVLAGAGWDASTSAASDWFEATVQVRAHGVPVPARVRAVVGPGAGAPEDPTGAASAQGAGMEVELTGETLRGVAAGQSLVVYQGTRVIGQSTVQRAYRAARATSLAG
;
A
#
# COMPACT_ATOMS: atom_id res chain seq x y z
N MET A 1 -4.62 -14.46 24.27
CA MET A 1 -5.31 -14.32 22.98
C MET A 1 -5.02 -15.53 22.12
N ARG A 2 -5.95 -15.89 21.25
CA ARG A 2 -5.77 -16.82 20.13
C ARG A 2 -5.33 -16.02 18.92
N VAL A 3 -4.13 -16.29 18.40
CA VAL A 3 -3.49 -15.49 17.36
C VAL A 3 -3.24 -16.35 16.13
N LEU A 4 -3.69 -15.89 14.97
CA LEU A 4 -3.38 -16.51 13.70
C LEU A 4 -2.11 -15.86 13.12
N ALA A 5 -1.01 -16.59 13.01
CA ALA A 5 0.23 -16.08 12.43
C ALA A 5 0.27 -16.37 10.92
N ALA A 6 0.29 -15.31 10.11
CA ALA A 6 0.46 -15.42 8.66
C ALA A 6 1.94 -15.70 8.32
N MET A 7 2.25 -16.93 7.94
CA MET A 7 3.59 -17.44 7.71
C MET A 7 3.86 -17.58 6.22
N SER A 8 4.67 -16.67 5.67
CA SER A 8 5.00 -16.60 4.25
C SER A 8 6.12 -17.54 3.81
N GLY A 9 6.75 -18.27 4.76
CA GLY A 9 7.96 -19.06 4.51
C GLY A 9 9.26 -18.23 4.53
N GLY A 10 9.15 -16.93 4.82
CA GLY A 10 10.29 -16.04 5.04
C GLY A 10 10.64 -15.87 6.52
N VAL A 11 11.86 -15.37 6.78
CA VAL A 11 12.41 -15.14 8.13
C VAL A 11 11.50 -14.25 8.98
N ASP A 12 11.04 -13.13 8.43
CA ASP A 12 10.24 -12.14 9.14
C ASP A 12 8.96 -12.76 9.72
N SER A 13 8.23 -13.53 8.92
CA SER A 13 6.98 -14.16 9.34
C SER A 13 7.18 -15.26 10.38
N ALA A 14 8.29 -15.99 10.29
CA ALA A 14 8.63 -17.05 11.24
C ALA A 14 9.03 -16.46 12.60
N VAL A 15 9.83 -15.40 12.61
CA VAL A 15 10.19 -14.67 13.83
C VAL A 15 8.98 -13.99 14.45
N ALA A 16 8.11 -13.38 13.65
CA ALA A 16 6.86 -12.79 14.15
C ALA A 16 5.98 -13.83 14.86
N ALA A 17 5.83 -15.03 14.28
CA ALA A 17 5.11 -16.13 14.93
C ALA A 17 5.78 -16.55 16.24
N ALA A 18 7.12 -16.65 16.25
CA ALA A 18 7.88 -17.03 17.43
C ALA A 18 7.73 -16.02 18.59
N LEU A 19 7.77 -14.72 18.30
CA LEU A 19 7.56 -13.66 19.27
C LEU A 19 6.13 -13.66 19.83
N ALA A 20 5.13 -13.96 19.00
CA ALA A 20 3.76 -14.12 19.46
C ALA A 20 3.60 -15.32 20.42
N VAL A 21 4.30 -16.43 20.17
CA VAL A 21 4.35 -17.58 21.09
C VAL A 21 5.02 -17.19 22.40
N GLU A 22 6.16 -16.51 22.34
CA GLU A 22 6.90 -16.06 23.53
C GLU A 22 6.11 -15.07 24.39
N ALA A 23 5.30 -14.22 23.77
CA ALA A 23 4.35 -13.34 24.46
C ALA A 23 3.19 -14.10 25.17
N GLY A 24 3.17 -15.44 25.09
CA GLY A 24 2.21 -16.29 25.79
C GLY A 24 0.87 -16.43 25.07
N HIS A 25 0.82 -16.19 23.75
CA HIS A 25 -0.40 -16.38 22.97
C HIS A 25 -0.58 -17.83 22.50
N GLU A 26 -1.84 -18.23 22.30
CA GLU A 26 -2.18 -19.47 21.60
C GLU A 26 -2.05 -19.22 20.10
N VAL A 27 -0.91 -19.59 19.52
CA VAL A 27 -0.60 -19.29 18.11
C VAL A 27 -0.94 -20.46 17.20
N VAL A 28 -1.61 -20.17 16.09
CA VAL A 28 -1.78 -21.09 14.96
C VAL A 28 -1.15 -20.47 13.73
N GLY A 29 -0.26 -21.20 13.06
CA GLY A 29 0.35 -20.78 11.81
C GLY A 29 -0.56 -21.03 10.61
N VAL A 30 -0.56 -20.11 9.65
CA VAL A 30 -1.21 -20.29 8.36
C VAL A 30 -0.36 -19.76 7.22
N HIS A 31 -0.29 -20.54 6.15
CA HIS A 31 0.26 -20.07 4.88
C HIS A 31 -0.85 -19.85 3.87
N MET A 32 -0.77 -18.74 3.14
CA MET A 32 -1.75 -18.40 2.09
C MET A 32 -1.19 -18.82 0.74
N ALA A 33 -1.82 -19.81 0.10
CA ALA A 33 -1.54 -20.13 -1.29
C ALA A 33 -2.29 -19.13 -2.18
N LEU A 34 -1.55 -18.23 -2.82
CA LEU A 34 -2.12 -17.14 -3.64
C LEU A 34 -2.02 -17.40 -5.15
N SER A 35 -1.41 -18.51 -5.55
CA SER A 35 -1.25 -18.86 -6.97
C SER A 35 -1.72 -20.27 -7.24
N ARG A 36 -2.32 -20.48 -8.41
CA ARG A 36 -2.60 -21.81 -9.00
C ARG A 36 -1.61 -22.17 -10.13
N ASN A 37 -0.70 -21.25 -10.48
CA ASN A 37 0.17 -21.40 -11.65
C ASN A 37 1.40 -22.27 -11.37
N ARG A 38 1.55 -23.35 -12.14
CA ARG A 38 2.69 -24.29 -12.04
C ARG A 38 4.06 -23.66 -12.19
N GLU A 39 4.15 -22.54 -12.88
CA GLU A 39 5.41 -21.81 -13.09
C GLU A 39 5.81 -20.98 -11.86
N GLN A 40 4.82 -20.47 -11.12
CA GLN A 40 5.03 -19.80 -9.83
C GLN A 40 5.29 -20.81 -8.69
N PHE A 41 5.13 -22.12 -8.96
CA PHE A 41 5.55 -23.21 -8.07
C PHE A 41 6.98 -23.72 -8.36
N ARG A 42 7.71 -23.15 -9.33
CA ARG A 42 9.08 -23.57 -9.63
C ARG A 42 10.06 -22.98 -8.60
N ALA A 43 11.10 -23.77 -8.27
CA ALA A 43 12.20 -23.36 -7.42
C ALA A 43 12.82 -22.02 -7.90
N GLY A 44 12.97 -21.06 -7.00
CA GLY A 44 13.57 -19.74 -7.29
C GLY A 44 12.60 -18.65 -7.77
N SER A 45 11.28 -18.84 -7.67
CA SER A 45 10.30 -17.76 -7.87
C SER A 45 10.50 -16.65 -6.83
N ARG A 46 10.47 -15.37 -7.24
CA ARG A 46 10.70 -14.21 -6.34
C ARG A 46 9.55 -13.93 -5.34
N GLY A 47 8.43 -14.63 -5.45
CA GLY A 47 7.23 -14.45 -4.61
C GLY A 47 7.18 -15.41 -3.42
N CYS A 48 6.39 -15.06 -2.41
CA CYS A 48 6.18 -15.82 -1.16
C CYS A 48 5.12 -16.95 -1.25
N CYS A 49 4.77 -17.36 -2.47
CA CYS A 49 3.59 -18.19 -2.76
C CYS A 49 3.96 -19.54 -3.37
N SER A 50 5.22 -19.97 -3.24
CA SER A 50 5.71 -21.22 -3.79
C SER A 50 5.43 -22.41 -2.86
N ILE A 51 5.52 -23.64 -3.40
CA ILE A 51 5.46 -24.87 -2.60
C ILE A 51 6.62 -24.91 -1.57
N GLU A 52 7.78 -24.38 -1.95
CA GLU A 52 8.95 -24.30 -1.07
C GLU A 52 8.68 -23.39 0.13
N ASP A 53 8.03 -22.25 -0.09
CA ASP A 53 7.63 -21.32 0.97
C ASP A 53 6.65 -21.95 1.97
N ALA A 54 5.66 -22.69 1.47
CA ALA A 54 4.74 -23.44 2.31
C ALA A 54 5.47 -24.52 3.15
N GLY A 55 6.51 -25.14 2.58
CA GLY A 55 7.36 -26.10 3.27
C GLY A 55 8.27 -25.45 4.33
N ASP A 56 8.83 -24.27 4.04
CA ASP A 56 9.61 -23.47 4.99
C ASP A 56 8.74 -23.01 6.17
N ALA A 57 7.54 -22.50 5.89
CA ALA A 57 6.58 -22.09 6.91
C ALA A 57 6.17 -23.28 7.80
N ARG A 58 5.97 -24.46 7.20
CA ARG A 58 5.70 -25.69 7.97
C ARG A 58 6.86 -26.06 8.90
N ARG A 59 8.09 -26.05 8.40
CA ARG A 59 9.28 -26.35 9.23
C ARG A 59 9.43 -25.37 10.39
N ALA A 60 9.22 -24.08 10.15
CA ALA A 60 9.22 -23.08 11.20
C ALA A 60 8.12 -23.36 12.23
N ALA A 61 6.90 -23.68 11.81
CA ALA A 61 5.82 -24.05 12.72
C ALA A 61 6.12 -25.30 13.56
N ASP A 62 6.74 -26.32 12.96
CA ASP A 62 7.16 -27.54 13.66
C ASP A 62 8.22 -27.23 14.75
N VAL A 63 9.19 -26.34 14.47
CA VAL A 63 10.18 -25.86 15.46
C VAL A 63 9.51 -25.12 16.61
N LEU A 64 8.50 -24.30 16.32
CA LEU A 64 7.73 -23.53 17.32
C LEU A 64 6.71 -24.39 18.08
N GLY A 65 6.44 -25.62 17.64
CA GLY A 65 5.44 -26.50 18.23
C GLY A 65 4.00 -26.00 18.06
N ILE A 66 3.71 -25.24 17.01
CA ILE A 66 2.38 -24.67 16.74
C ILE A 66 1.61 -25.43 15.65
N PRO A 67 0.26 -25.50 15.70
CA PRO A 67 -0.54 -26.02 14.60
C PRO A 67 -0.33 -25.19 13.33
N TYR A 68 -0.36 -25.84 12.16
CA TYR A 68 -0.12 -25.18 10.88
C TYR A 68 -1.08 -25.65 9.80
N TYR A 69 -1.64 -24.69 9.05
CA TYR A 69 -2.56 -24.92 7.94
C TYR A 69 -2.13 -24.17 6.68
N VAL A 70 -2.58 -24.66 5.53
CA VAL A 70 -2.47 -23.96 4.25
C VAL A 70 -3.87 -23.59 3.79
N TRP A 71 -4.10 -22.31 3.51
CA TRP A 71 -5.36 -21.81 2.97
C TRP A 71 -5.17 -21.36 1.53
N ASP A 72 -5.98 -21.92 0.64
CA ASP A 72 -6.07 -21.43 -0.73
C ASP A 72 -6.90 -20.14 -0.77
N LEU A 73 -6.27 -19.04 -1.15
CA LEU A 73 -6.89 -17.74 -1.41
C LEU A 73 -6.59 -17.25 -2.83
N SER A 74 -6.15 -18.16 -3.72
CA SER A 74 -5.65 -17.82 -5.06
C SER A 74 -6.72 -17.22 -5.98
N GLU A 75 -7.97 -17.65 -5.85
CA GLU A 75 -9.08 -17.09 -6.62
C GLU A 75 -9.37 -15.65 -6.22
N ARG A 76 -9.50 -15.40 -4.90
CA ARG A 76 -9.64 -14.04 -4.38
C ARG A 76 -8.46 -13.17 -4.79
N PHE A 77 -7.24 -13.71 -4.76
CA PHE A 77 -6.03 -13.00 -5.18
C PHE A 77 -6.04 -12.61 -6.67
N GLU A 78 -6.41 -13.53 -7.56
CA GLU A 78 -6.53 -13.22 -8.99
C GLU A 78 -7.60 -12.15 -9.21
N ASP A 79 -8.76 -12.28 -8.56
CA ASP A 79 -9.92 -11.40 -8.75
C ASP A 79 -9.74 -9.99 -8.16
N THR A 80 -9.00 -9.83 -7.06
CA THR A 80 -8.90 -8.54 -6.36
C THR A 80 -7.54 -7.87 -6.44
N VAL A 81 -6.47 -8.63 -6.74
CA VAL A 81 -5.11 -8.07 -6.83
C VAL A 81 -4.62 -8.07 -8.27
N VAL A 82 -4.70 -9.21 -8.97
CA VAL A 82 -4.19 -9.32 -10.35
C VAL A 82 -5.12 -8.59 -11.33
N ALA A 83 -6.44 -8.77 -11.19
CA ALA A 83 -7.41 -8.09 -12.04
C ALA A 83 -7.38 -6.56 -11.84
N ASP A 84 -7.33 -6.07 -10.60
CA ASP A 84 -7.15 -4.64 -10.30
C ASP A 84 -5.88 -4.12 -10.97
N PHE A 85 -4.75 -4.80 -10.77
CA PHE A 85 -3.47 -4.45 -11.37
C PHE A 85 -3.57 -4.30 -12.90
N LEU A 86 -4.16 -5.28 -13.58
CA LEU A 86 -4.34 -5.22 -15.04
C LEU A 86 -5.26 -4.07 -15.47
N SER A 87 -6.39 -3.87 -14.79
CA SER A 87 -7.37 -2.84 -15.13
C SER A 87 -6.85 -1.42 -14.93
N GLU A 88 -6.05 -1.20 -13.88
CA GLU A 88 -5.41 0.09 -13.60
C GLU A 88 -4.38 0.43 -14.67
N TYR A 89 -3.56 -0.54 -15.08
CA TYR A 89 -2.60 -0.36 -16.18
C TYR A 89 -3.28 -0.12 -17.53
N GLU A 90 -4.37 -0.84 -17.83
CA GLU A 90 -5.17 -0.61 -19.04
C GLU A 90 -5.74 0.81 -19.05
N ALA A 91 -6.12 1.34 -17.88
CA ALA A 91 -6.58 2.71 -17.71
C ALA A 91 -5.45 3.75 -17.61
N GLY A 92 -4.19 3.40 -17.91
CA GLY A 92 -3.04 4.32 -17.92
C GLY A 92 -2.57 4.77 -16.54
N ARG A 93 -3.01 4.08 -15.48
CA ARG A 93 -2.59 4.32 -14.09
C ARG A 93 -1.46 3.38 -13.70
N THR A 94 -0.81 3.66 -12.57
CA THR A 94 0.24 2.77 -12.03
C THR A 94 -0.14 2.33 -10.63
N PRO A 95 -0.70 1.12 -10.46
CA PRO A 95 -1.16 0.61 -9.18
C PRO A 95 -0.01 0.12 -8.29
N ASN A 96 -0.30 -0.08 -7.00
CA ASN A 96 0.58 -0.80 -6.08
C ASN A 96 -0.10 -2.12 -5.64
N PRO A 97 0.29 -3.28 -6.22
CA PRO A 97 -0.36 -4.55 -5.91
C PRO A 97 -0.15 -5.01 -4.46
N CYS A 98 0.90 -4.54 -3.79
CA CYS A 98 1.13 -4.85 -2.37
C CYS A 98 0.10 -4.17 -1.48
N VAL A 99 -0.36 -2.96 -1.83
CA VAL A 99 -1.43 -2.26 -1.09
C VAL A 99 -2.73 -3.05 -1.22
N ARG A 100 -3.11 -3.45 -2.44
CA ARG A 100 -4.32 -4.25 -2.70
C ARG A 100 -4.28 -5.64 -2.06
N CYS A 101 -3.12 -6.28 -2.05
CA CYS A 101 -2.94 -7.56 -1.36
C CYS A 101 -3.09 -7.41 0.17
N ASN A 102 -2.53 -6.35 0.76
CA ASN A 102 -2.76 -6.08 2.17
C ASN A 102 -4.25 -5.87 2.45
N GLU A 103 -4.90 -4.99 1.69
CA GLU A 103 -6.33 -4.70 1.78
C GLU A 103 -7.20 -5.97 1.64
N HIS A 104 -7.23 -6.58 0.46
CA HIS A 104 -8.23 -7.60 0.12
C HIS A 104 -7.88 -9.02 0.57
N ILE A 105 -6.60 -9.30 0.82
CA ILE A 105 -6.13 -10.66 1.10
C ILE A 105 -5.73 -10.81 2.55
N LYS A 106 -4.78 -9.99 3.03
CA LYS A 106 -4.29 -10.13 4.41
C LYS A 106 -5.25 -9.59 5.45
N PHE A 107 -5.91 -8.48 5.17
CA PHE A 107 -6.74 -7.81 6.17
C PHE A 107 -8.23 -7.99 5.91
N GLU A 108 -8.69 -8.22 4.69
CA GLU A 108 -10.06 -8.65 4.44
C GLU A 108 -10.16 -10.18 4.53
N ALA A 109 -9.76 -10.93 3.50
CA ALA A 109 -10.01 -12.37 3.45
C ALA A 109 -9.43 -13.18 4.63
N LEU A 110 -8.16 -12.95 4.99
CA LEU A 110 -7.49 -13.69 6.06
C LEU A 110 -8.04 -13.31 7.45
N LEU A 111 -8.15 -12.02 7.76
CA LEU A 111 -8.60 -11.55 9.08
C LEU A 111 -10.10 -11.83 9.30
N ASP A 112 -10.94 -11.71 8.27
CA ASP A 112 -12.36 -12.03 8.37
C ASP A 112 -12.55 -13.51 8.64
N LYS A 113 -11.81 -14.37 7.93
CA LYS A 113 -11.80 -15.81 8.18
C LYS A 113 -11.22 -16.15 9.55
N ALA A 114 -10.16 -15.48 9.99
CA ALA A 114 -9.60 -15.66 11.33
C ALA A 114 -10.63 -15.32 12.42
N THR A 115 -11.30 -14.17 12.27
CA THR A 115 -12.35 -13.72 13.18
C THR A 115 -13.50 -14.73 13.25
N ALA A 116 -13.97 -15.22 12.10
CA ALA A 116 -15.03 -16.22 12.04
C ALA A 116 -14.65 -17.57 12.72
N LEU A 117 -13.36 -17.89 12.75
CA LEU A 117 -12.82 -19.09 13.43
C LEU A 117 -12.49 -18.86 14.91
N GLY A 118 -12.78 -17.67 15.44
CA GLY A 118 -12.59 -17.31 16.84
C GLY A 118 -11.13 -16.99 17.19
N PHE A 119 -10.36 -16.45 16.26
CA PHE A 119 -9.09 -15.80 16.55
C PHE A 119 -9.32 -14.35 16.97
N ASP A 120 -8.55 -13.89 17.95
CA ASP A 120 -8.63 -12.52 18.48
C ASP A 120 -7.84 -11.55 17.60
N ALA A 121 -6.74 -12.02 16.99
CA ALA A 121 -5.86 -11.19 16.16
C ALA A 121 -5.11 -11.99 15.09
N VAL A 122 -4.59 -11.28 14.08
CA VAL A 122 -3.67 -11.80 13.07
C VAL A 122 -2.29 -11.19 13.26
N ALA A 123 -1.28 -12.05 13.44
CA ALA A 123 0.12 -11.65 13.47
C ALA A 123 0.76 -11.78 12.08
N THR A 124 1.51 -10.77 11.67
CA THR A 124 2.24 -10.78 10.40
C THR A 124 3.68 -10.31 10.60
N GLY A 125 4.58 -10.72 9.71
CA GLY A 125 5.97 -10.27 9.70
C GLY A 125 6.19 -8.86 9.13
N HIS A 126 5.22 -7.95 9.29
CA HIS A 126 5.41 -6.58 8.81
C HIS A 126 6.21 -5.73 9.80
N TYR A 127 7.03 -4.84 9.26
CA TYR A 127 7.75 -3.81 10.01
C TYR A 127 6.88 -2.55 10.14
N ALA A 128 6.04 -2.53 11.16
CA ALA A 128 5.28 -1.36 11.61
C ALA A 128 4.92 -1.54 13.08
N GLN A 129 4.52 -0.48 13.75
CA GLN A 129 4.10 -0.53 15.16
C GLN A 129 2.60 -0.30 15.26
N VAL A 130 1.96 -1.05 16.17
CA VAL A 130 0.61 -0.74 16.66
C VAL A 130 0.77 -0.23 18.08
N LEU A 131 0.50 1.05 18.30
CA LEU A 131 0.48 1.65 19.64
C LEU A 131 -0.96 1.77 20.09
N THR A 132 -1.21 1.62 21.40
CA THR A 132 -2.54 1.74 21.98
C THR A 132 -2.58 2.92 22.94
N ARG A 133 -3.63 3.74 22.84
CA ARG A 133 -3.92 4.79 23.81
C ARG A 133 -5.35 4.68 24.33
N GLU A 134 -5.53 4.98 25.60
CA GLU A 134 -6.86 5.12 26.19
C GLU A 134 -7.38 6.53 25.93
N VAL A 135 -8.61 6.64 25.44
CA VAL A 135 -9.26 7.91 25.13
C VAL A 135 -10.60 7.96 25.83
N THR A 136 -10.78 8.97 26.67
CA THR A 136 -12.05 9.22 27.35
C THR A 136 -12.81 10.31 26.63
N GLU A 137 -14.00 9.97 26.14
CA GLU A 137 -14.90 10.86 25.41
C GLU A 137 -16.26 10.93 26.13
N PRO A 138 -17.04 12.00 25.97
CA PRO A 138 -18.41 12.06 26.49
C PRO A 138 -19.27 10.97 25.85
N GLY A 139 -19.87 10.10 26.65
CA GLY A 139 -20.81 9.09 26.18
C GLY A 139 -22.18 9.67 25.79
N PRO A 140 -23.06 8.85 25.21
CA PRO A 140 -24.39 9.28 24.75
C PRO A 140 -25.25 9.92 25.86
N ASP A 141 -25.06 9.47 27.11
CA ASP A 141 -25.80 9.94 28.29
C ASP A 141 -25.03 11.01 29.10
N GLY A 142 -23.92 11.53 28.56
CA GLY A 142 -23.01 12.45 29.25
C GLY A 142 -22.02 11.78 30.21
N GLU A 143 -22.15 10.48 30.44
CA GLU A 143 -21.18 9.69 31.22
C GLU A 143 -19.90 9.45 30.39
N PRO A 144 -18.69 9.60 30.97
CA PRO A 144 -17.45 9.37 30.24
C PRO A 144 -17.30 7.92 29.78
N VAL A 145 -16.98 7.72 28.50
CA VAL A 145 -16.66 6.41 27.92
C VAL A 145 -15.18 6.39 27.59
N THR A 146 -14.45 5.44 28.17
CA THR A 146 -13.05 5.19 27.81
C THR A 146 -12.98 4.08 26.77
N ARG A 147 -12.32 4.36 25.65
CA ARG A 147 -12.03 3.39 24.58
C ARG A 147 -10.53 3.29 24.33
N THR A 148 -10.07 2.09 24.01
CA THR A 148 -8.72 1.84 23.49
C THR A 148 -8.68 2.17 22.01
N VAL A 149 -7.86 3.15 21.63
CA VAL A 149 -7.58 3.50 20.23
C VAL A 149 -6.26 2.86 19.81
N HIS A 150 -6.27 2.24 18.64
CA HIS A 150 -5.08 1.64 18.03
C HIS A 150 -4.53 2.60 16.97
N GLU A 151 -3.24 2.88 17.04
CA GLU A 151 -2.53 3.79 16.16
C GLU A 151 -1.50 3.02 15.34
N LEU A 152 -1.48 3.24 14.03
CA LEU A 152 -0.46 2.68 13.15
C LEU A 152 0.73 3.63 13.11
N HIS A 153 1.93 3.10 13.41
CA HIS A 153 3.17 3.86 13.43
C HIS A 153 4.23 3.24 12.52
N ARG A 154 5.13 4.08 12.04
CA ARG A 154 6.35 3.66 11.35
C ARG A 154 7.19 2.74 12.23
N SER A 155 7.86 1.79 11.58
CA SER A 155 8.93 1.03 12.19
C SER A 155 10.17 1.90 12.44
N PRO A 156 10.94 1.66 13.52
CA PRO A 156 12.28 2.25 13.68
C PRO A 156 13.27 1.76 12.61
N ASN A 157 12.99 0.63 11.95
CA ASN A 157 13.72 0.20 10.76
C ASN A 157 13.19 0.94 9.51
N GLU A 158 13.67 2.16 9.28
CA GLU A 158 13.22 3.04 8.19
C GLU A 158 13.32 2.39 6.81
N ALA A 159 14.37 1.60 6.56
CA ALA A 159 14.60 0.95 5.27
C ALA A 159 13.59 -0.16 4.97
N LYS A 160 12.96 -0.73 6.00
CA LYS A 160 11.97 -1.80 5.91
C LYS A 160 10.57 -1.36 6.33
N ASP A 161 10.37 -0.10 6.72
CA ASP A 161 9.08 0.40 7.18
C ASP A 161 7.97 0.06 6.17
N GLN A 162 6.93 -0.60 6.67
CA GLN A 162 5.79 -1.06 5.89
C GLN A 162 4.50 -0.36 6.27
N SER A 163 4.55 0.66 7.14
CA SER A 163 3.38 1.48 7.50
C SER A 163 2.64 2.02 6.26
N TYR A 164 3.37 2.38 5.20
CA TYR A 164 2.82 2.89 3.95
C TYR A 164 1.85 1.90 3.27
N VAL A 165 2.20 0.62 3.20
CA VAL A 165 1.35 -0.39 2.55
C VAL A 165 0.26 -0.94 3.47
N LEU A 166 0.39 -0.71 4.77
CA LEU A 166 -0.57 -1.14 5.78
C LEU A 166 -1.69 -0.12 6.01
N ALA A 167 -1.47 1.16 5.70
CA ALA A 167 -2.40 2.25 5.99
C ALA A 167 -3.81 2.06 5.40
N VAL A 168 -3.94 1.27 4.34
CA VAL A 168 -5.22 0.94 3.67
C VAL A 168 -6.15 0.08 4.53
N MET A 169 -5.65 -0.58 5.58
CA MET A 169 -6.43 -1.56 6.35
C MET A 169 -7.59 -0.96 7.17
N GLY A 170 -7.49 0.33 7.52
CA GLY A 170 -8.46 1.01 8.38
C GLY A 170 -8.40 0.62 9.86
N PRO A 171 -9.10 1.39 10.72
CA PRO A 171 -8.98 1.29 12.17
C PRO A 171 -9.52 -0.04 12.74
N GLU A 172 -10.61 -0.57 12.18
CA GLU A 172 -11.23 -1.82 12.64
C GLU A 172 -10.30 -3.02 12.49
N ARG A 173 -9.62 -3.11 11.34
CA ARG A 173 -8.69 -4.20 11.03
C ARG A 173 -7.36 -4.00 11.76
N LEU A 174 -6.93 -2.75 11.96
CA LEU A 174 -5.76 -2.41 12.78
C LEU A 174 -5.93 -2.90 14.23
N ALA A 175 -7.12 -2.77 14.81
CA ALA A 175 -7.41 -3.21 16.18
C ALA A 175 -7.27 -4.74 16.40
N ARG A 176 -7.25 -5.53 15.31
CA ARG A 176 -7.06 -6.99 15.34
C ARG A 176 -5.76 -7.41 14.67
N SER A 177 -4.84 -6.48 14.44
CA SER A 177 -3.56 -6.74 13.79
C SER A 177 -2.41 -6.70 14.79
N MET A 178 -1.44 -7.60 14.60
CA MET A 178 -0.21 -7.64 15.38
C MET A 178 1.00 -7.60 14.45
N PHE A 179 1.96 -6.72 14.78
CA PHE A 179 3.23 -6.59 14.08
C PHE A 179 4.41 -6.80 15.06
N PRO A 180 4.72 -8.05 15.43
CA PRO A 180 5.74 -8.33 16.44
C PRO A 180 7.14 -7.82 16.07
N LEU A 181 7.42 -7.59 14.79
CA LEU A 181 8.70 -7.03 14.33
C LEU A 181 8.80 -5.51 14.45
N GLY A 182 7.74 -4.82 14.85
CA GLY A 182 7.68 -3.36 14.92
C GLY A 182 8.71 -2.72 15.86
N GLY A 183 9.29 -3.48 16.80
CA GLY A 183 10.33 -2.98 17.71
C GLY A 183 11.76 -3.10 17.19
N PHE A 184 11.98 -3.82 16.08
CA PHE A 184 13.33 -4.12 15.59
C PHE A 184 13.89 -2.95 14.77
N ALA A 185 15.11 -2.52 15.08
CA ALA A 185 15.76 -1.40 14.41
C ALA A 185 16.44 -1.82 13.10
N SER A 186 16.76 -3.11 12.96
CA SER A 186 17.39 -3.64 11.75
C SER A 186 16.87 -5.02 11.39
N LYS A 187 17.17 -5.42 10.15
CA LYS A 187 16.88 -6.77 9.69
C LYS A 187 17.84 -7.81 10.28
N ASP A 188 19.08 -7.40 10.55
CA ASP A 188 20.09 -8.31 11.09
C ASP A 188 19.69 -8.78 12.50
N GLU A 189 19.11 -7.90 13.32
CA GLU A 189 18.51 -8.28 14.61
C GLU A 189 17.40 -9.35 14.44
N VAL A 190 16.55 -9.24 13.41
CA VAL A 190 15.52 -10.26 13.12
C VAL A 190 16.14 -11.58 12.67
N ARG A 191 17.27 -11.55 11.96
CA ARG A 191 17.99 -12.78 11.57
C ARG A 191 18.65 -13.45 12.76
N GLU A 192 19.30 -12.69 13.63
CA GLU A 192 19.88 -13.18 14.89
C GLU A 192 18.82 -13.83 15.77
N GLU A 193 17.63 -13.23 15.83
CA GLU A 193 16.46 -13.78 16.50
C GLU A 193 16.04 -15.13 15.93
N ALA A 194 16.03 -15.25 14.59
CA ALA A 194 15.71 -16.49 13.91
C ALA A 194 16.76 -17.59 14.20
N GLU A 195 18.05 -17.24 14.18
CA GLU A 195 19.15 -18.15 14.49
C GLU A 195 19.11 -18.64 15.94
N ARG A 196 18.88 -17.74 16.90
CA ARG A 196 18.74 -18.07 18.33
C ARG A 196 17.64 -19.11 18.56
N ARG A 197 16.61 -19.09 17.72
CA ARG A 197 15.44 -19.97 17.80
C ARG A 197 15.55 -21.22 16.93
N GLY A 198 16.68 -21.42 16.24
CA GLY A 198 16.88 -22.57 15.36
C GLY A 198 15.97 -22.56 14.12
N LEU A 199 15.49 -21.39 13.69
CA LEU A 199 14.67 -21.27 12.50
C LEU A 199 15.56 -21.33 11.25
N SER A 200 15.36 -22.35 10.41
CA SER A 200 16.18 -22.63 9.21
C SER A 200 16.11 -21.55 8.13
N VAL A 201 15.20 -20.58 8.26
CA VAL A 201 14.94 -19.50 7.28
C VAL A 201 15.82 -18.26 7.49
N SER A 202 16.71 -18.24 8.49
CA SER A 202 17.52 -17.06 8.85
C SER A 202 18.29 -16.44 7.69
N ASN A 203 18.82 -17.29 6.80
CA ASN A 203 19.66 -16.87 5.66
C ASN A 203 18.90 -16.66 4.35
N LYS A 204 17.57 -16.83 4.34
CA LYS A 204 16.78 -16.68 3.12
C LYS A 204 16.79 -15.21 2.66
N PRO A 205 17.01 -14.92 1.36
CA PRO A 205 16.80 -13.58 0.81
C PRO A 205 15.35 -13.15 0.97
N ASP A 206 15.08 -11.83 1.00
CA ASP A 206 13.67 -11.40 0.99
C ASP A 206 13.04 -11.60 -0.36
N SER A 207 11.72 -11.77 -0.35
CA SER A 207 10.90 -11.53 -1.51
C SER A 207 10.99 -10.05 -1.88
N TYR A 208 11.54 -9.76 -3.05
CA TYR A 208 11.55 -8.45 -3.67
C TYR A 208 10.77 -8.54 -4.99
N ASP A 209 10.21 -7.42 -5.44
CA ASP A 209 9.35 -7.28 -6.64
C ASP A 209 7.89 -7.78 -6.46
N ILE A 210 7.10 -7.72 -7.55
CA ILE A 210 5.68 -8.08 -7.59
C ILE A 210 5.55 -9.60 -7.48
N CYS A 211 4.87 -10.10 -6.45
CA CYS A 211 4.88 -11.52 -6.08
C CYS A 211 4.37 -12.48 -7.17
N PHE A 212 3.46 -12.05 -8.05
CA PHE A 212 2.90 -12.86 -9.13
C PHE A 212 3.63 -12.70 -10.47
N VAL A 213 4.65 -11.82 -10.54
CA VAL A 213 5.53 -11.66 -11.71
C VAL A 213 6.84 -12.39 -11.40
N SER A 214 6.86 -13.69 -11.66
CA SER A 214 7.87 -14.63 -11.16
C SER A 214 9.31 -14.35 -11.61
N ASP A 215 9.49 -13.74 -12.78
CA ASP A 215 10.79 -13.41 -13.40
C ASP A 215 11.18 -11.92 -13.23
N GLY A 216 10.29 -11.12 -12.65
CA GLY A 216 10.44 -9.67 -12.53
C GLY A 216 10.14 -8.87 -13.81
N ASP A 217 9.75 -9.52 -14.91
CA ASP A 217 9.41 -8.85 -16.16
C ASP A 217 7.95 -8.37 -16.16
N THR A 218 7.70 -7.26 -15.46
CA THR A 218 6.36 -6.66 -15.39
C THR A 218 5.84 -6.28 -16.79
N GLN A 219 6.73 -5.84 -17.69
CA GLN A 219 6.35 -5.43 -19.04
C GLN A 219 5.92 -6.64 -19.88
N GLY A 220 6.69 -7.73 -19.82
CA GLY A 220 6.34 -9.01 -20.44
C GLY A 220 5.03 -9.57 -19.87
N PHE A 221 4.84 -9.50 -18.55
CA PHE A 221 3.59 -9.92 -17.90
C PHE A 221 2.39 -9.13 -18.44
N LEU A 222 2.46 -7.79 -18.45
CA LEU A 222 1.39 -6.93 -18.97
C LEU A 222 1.12 -7.21 -20.45
N LYS A 223 2.16 -7.31 -21.28
CA LYS A 223 2.04 -7.63 -22.72
C LYS A 223 1.38 -8.99 -22.95
N SER A 224 1.67 -9.99 -22.12
CA SER A 224 1.06 -11.32 -22.23
C SER A 224 -0.43 -11.35 -21.89
N ARG A 225 -0.89 -10.46 -20.99
CA ARG A 225 -2.27 -10.40 -20.49
C ARG A 225 -3.14 -9.41 -21.27
N LEU A 226 -2.59 -8.26 -21.65
CA LEU A 226 -3.31 -7.16 -22.31
C LEU A 226 -3.10 -7.13 -23.84
N GLY A 227 -2.14 -7.90 -24.36
CA GLY A 227 -1.73 -7.86 -25.76
C GLY A 227 -0.90 -6.62 -26.08
N ALA A 228 -0.49 -6.47 -27.34
CA ALA A 228 0.28 -5.33 -27.83
C ALA A 228 -0.56 -4.48 -28.80
N ARG A 229 -0.51 -3.16 -28.63
CA ARG A 229 -1.15 -2.20 -29.54
C ARG A 229 -0.20 -1.03 -29.79
N THR A 230 0.26 -0.90 -31.04
CA THR A 230 1.15 0.19 -31.44
C THR A 230 0.48 1.55 -31.23
N GLY A 231 1.21 2.47 -30.64
CA GLY A 231 0.78 3.84 -30.37
C GLY A 231 1.94 4.83 -30.41
N ASP A 232 1.62 6.11 -30.40
CA ASP A 232 2.59 7.18 -30.64
C ASP A 232 3.14 7.72 -29.32
N ILE A 233 4.46 7.94 -29.27
CA ILE A 233 5.09 8.79 -28.28
C ILE A 233 5.14 10.20 -28.85
N VAL A 234 4.44 11.15 -28.22
CA VAL A 234 4.31 12.53 -28.68
C VAL A 234 4.90 13.51 -27.68
N ASP A 235 5.31 14.69 -28.14
CA ASP A 235 5.65 15.78 -27.22
C ASP A 235 4.42 16.63 -26.82
N THR A 236 4.66 17.71 -26.07
CA THR A 236 3.60 18.62 -25.62
C THR A 236 2.95 19.45 -26.73
N GLU A 237 3.56 19.49 -27.92
CA GLU A 237 3.04 20.18 -29.11
C GLU A 237 2.30 19.19 -30.04
N GLY A 238 2.34 17.90 -29.71
CA GLY A 238 1.73 16.83 -30.49
C GLY A 238 2.63 16.27 -31.60
N GLU A 239 3.92 16.65 -31.64
CA GLU A 239 4.88 16.07 -32.59
C GLU A 239 5.16 14.62 -32.22
N VAL A 240 5.06 13.71 -33.20
CA VAL A 240 5.37 12.29 -33.02
C VAL A 240 6.89 12.10 -32.97
N LEU A 241 7.38 11.64 -31.83
CA LEU A 241 8.81 11.40 -31.56
C LEU A 241 9.22 9.93 -31.73
N GLY A 242 8.25 9.01 -31.67
CA GLY A 242 8.48 7.57 -31.77
C GLY A 242 7.20 6.77 -31.57
N GLU A 243 7.35 5.45 -31.48
CA GLU A 243 6.25 4.51 -31.30
C GLU A 243 6.49 3.61 -30.08
N HIS A 244 5.43 3.01 -29.55
CA HIS A 244 5.47 2.03 -28.48
C HIS A 244 4.51 0.87 -28.72
N GLU A 245 4.69 -0.25 -28.02
CA GLU A 245 3.81 -1.44 -28.18
C GLU A 245 2.62 -1.49 -27.21
N GLY A 246 2.46 -0.48 -26.34
CA GLY A 246 1.28 -0.33 -25.50
C GLY A 246 1.44 0.81 -24.49
N ALA A 247 0.47 1.72 -24.41
CA ALA A 247 0.55 2.87 -23.50
C ALA A 247 0.61 2.45 -22.02
N TYR A 248 -0.02 1.31 -21.68
CA TYR A 248 0.03 0.69 -20.35
C TYR A 248 1.46 0.38 -19.87
N ALA A 249 2.45 0.31 -20.77
CA ALA A 249 3.84 0.05 -20.43
C ALA A 249 4.54 1.25 -19.76
N PHE A 250 3.90 2.42 -19.73
CA PHE A 250 4.52 3.67 -19.31
C PHE A 250 3.91 4.21 -18.03
N THR A 251 4.76 4.79 -17.19
CA THR A 251 4.35 5.46 -15.94
C THR A 251 4.76 6.93 -15.97
N VAL A 252 3.89 7.82 -15.49
CA VAL A 252 4.23 9.25 -15.33
C VAL A 252 5.52 9.43 -14.52
N GLY A 253 6.45 10.22 -15.05
CA GLY A 253 7.79 10.43 -14.51
C GLY A 253 8.85 9.45 -15.01
N GLN A 254 8.48 8.43 -15.79
CA GLN A 254 9.42 7.48 -16.38
C GLN A 254 10.35 8.15 -17.40
N ARG A 255 11.64 7.82 -17.33
CA ARG A 255 12.67 8.24 -18.28
C ARG A 255 13.14 7.10 -19.18
N LYS A 256 13.41 5.94 -18.57
CA LYS A 256 13.99 4.78 -19.27
C LYS A 256 12.91 4.08 -20.09
N GLY A 257 13.31 3.38 -21.16
CA GLY A 257 12.39 2.60 -21.98
C GLY A 257 11.59 3.40 -23.03
N LEU A 258 11.79 4.71 -23.14
CA LEU A 258 11.15 5.53 -24.19
C LEU A 258 11.75 5.30 -25.59
N ALA A 259 12.99 4.80 -25.67
CA ALA A 259 13.69 4.46 -26.92
C ALA A 259 13.60 5.52 -28.05
N LEU A 260 13.52 6.80 -27.69
CA LEU A 260 13.47 7.91 -28.65
C LEU A 260 14.81 7.99 -29.39
N GLY A 261 14.83 7.48 -30.63
CA GLY A 261 16.05 7.27 -31.43
C GLY A 261 16.80 8.55 -31.82
N ARG A 262 16.29 9.73 -31.45
CA ARG A 262 16.94 11.03 -31.65
C ARG A 262 16.91 11.81 -30.34
N PRO A 263 18.04 12.38 -29.89
CA PRO A 263 18.02 13.36 -28.81
C PRO A 263 17.09 14.51 -29.17
N ALA A 264 16.39 15.05 -28.17
CA ALA A 264 15.61 16.27 -28.37
C ALA A 264 16.51 17.43 -28.82
N ALA A 265 15.94 18.39 -29.55
CA ALA A 265 16.68 19.54 -30.08
C ALA A 265 17.38 20.38 -28.98
N ASP A 266 16.85 20.35 -27.76
CA ASP A 266 17.42 21.01 -26.57
C ASP A 266 18.49 20.16 -25.83
N GLY A 267 18.75 18.92 -26.30
CA GLY A 267 19.68 17.97 -25.68
C GLY A 267 19.24 17.43 -24.31
N LYS A 268 18.05 17.82 -23.80
CA LYS A 268 17.58 17.43 -22.47
C LYS A 268 16.81 16.10 -22.50
N PRO A 269 16.92 15.27 -21.44
CA PRO A 269 16.17 14.02 -21.35
C PRO A 269 14.67 14.26 -21.31
N ARG A 270 13.91 13.39 -21.98
CA ARG A 270 12.45 13.37 -21.96
C ARG A 270 11.93 12.41 -20.91
N TYR A 271 10.78 12.75 -20.35
CA TYR A 271 10.08 11.97 -19.34
C TYR A 271 8.60 11.88 -19.71
N VAL A 272 7.96 10.77 -19.39
CA VAL A 272 6.50 10.59 -19.53
C VAL A 272 5.81 11.64 -18.65
N LEU A 273 5.03 12.52 -19.27
CA LEU A 273 4.20 13.52 -18.60
C LEU A 273 2.80 12.99 -18.35
N GLU A 274 2.26 12.26 -19.33
CA GLU A 274 0.89 11.77 -19.35
C GLU A 274 0.81 10.49 -20.19
N VAL A 275 -0.13 9.62 -19.83
CA VAL A 275 -0.46 8.40 -20.55
C VAL A 275 -1.92 8.51 -20.96
N GLU A 276 -2.18 8.49 -22.27
CA GLU A 276 -3.52 8.61 -22.84
C GLU A 276 -3.98 7.23 -23.37
N PRO A 277 -4.61 6.39 -22.53
CA PRO A 277 -4.94 5.01 -22.91
C PRO A 277 -5.98 4.93 -24.04
N VAL A 278 -6.91 5.89 -24.12
CA VAL A 278 -7.97 5.93 -25.13
C VAL A 278 -7.41 6.21 -26.52
N SER A 279 -6.57 7.24 -26.65
CA SER A 279 -5.89 7.61 -27.91
C SER A 279 -4.66 6.75 -28.20
N ASN A 280 -4.24 5.91 -27.24
CA ASN A 280 -3.02 5.12 -27.25
C ASN A 280 -1.75 5.96 -27.42
N ARG A 281 -1.65 7.07 -26.70
CA ARG A 281 -0.49 7.97 -26.77
C ARG A 281 0.24 8.07 -25.45
N VAL A 282 1.54 8.34 -25.53
CA VAL A 282 2.39 8.67 -24.39
C VAL A 282 2.96 10.06 -24.63
N VAL A 283 2.56 11.02 -23.80
CA VAL A 283 3.04 12.39 -23.89
C VAL A 283 4.33 12.51 -23.11
N VAL A 284 5.38 13.02 -23.73
CA VAL A 284 6.70 13.21 -23.11
C VAL A 284 7.14 14.66 -23.14
N GLY A 285 8.00 15.02 -22.21
CA GLY A 285 8.57 16.36 -22.18
C GLY A 285 9.63 16.55 -21.12
N PRO A 286 10.02 17.81 -20.88
CA PRO A 286 11.08 18.14 -19.94
C PRO A 286 10.64 17.92 -18.48
N ALA A 287 11.63 17.71 -17.61
CA ALA A 287 11.43 17.32 -16.21
C ALA A 287 10.59 18.32 -15.40
N GLU A 288 10.70 19.59 -15.76
CA GLU A 288 10.11 20.76 -15.13
C GLU A 288 8.58 20.77 -15.24
N LEU A 289 8.01 20.03 -16.19
CA LEU A 289 6.56 19.87 -16.35
C LEU A 289 5.95 18.81 -15.43
N LEU A 290 6.79 18.01 -14.76
CA LEU A 290 6.35 16.97 -13.81
C LEU A 290 6.25 17.46 -12.37
N THR A 291 6.52 18.73 -12.13
CA THR A 291 6.48 19.28 -10.78
C THR A 291 5.05 19.31 -10.24
N VAL A 292 4.90 18.83 -9.01
CA VAL A 292 3.62 18.74 -8.29
C VAL A 292 3.73 19.51 -6.99
N ASP A 293 2.73 20.34 -6.69
CA ASP A 293 2.55 21.03 -5.41
C ASP A 293 1.14 20.84 -4.81
N ARG A 294 0.24 20.17 -5.56
CA ARG A 294 -1.12 19.80 -5.14
C ARG A 294 -1.42 18.35 -5.49
N ILE A 295 -2.04 17.64 -4.56
CA ILE A 295 -2.51 16.26 -4.75
C ILE A 295 -3.95 16.17 -4.24
N VAL A 296 -4.80 15.52 -5.02
CA VAL A 296 -6.17 15.17 -4.64
C VAL A 296 -6.26 13.65 -4.65
N GLY A 297 -6.74 13.10 -3.54
CA GLY A 297 -6.97 11.68 -3.36
C GLY A 297 -8.44 11.35 -3.12
N ASP A 298 -8.83 10.16 -3.54
CA ASP A 298 -10.14 9.56 -3.31
C ASP A 298 -10.06 8.25 -2.51
N ARG A 299 -11.23 7.74 -2.10
CA ARG A 299 -11.36 6.50 -1.32
C ARG A 299 -10.42 6.50 -0.10
N SER A 300 -10.46 7.60 0.65
CA SER A 300 -9.51 7.74 1.76
C SER A 300 -9.93 6.88 2.94
N VAL A 301 -8.91 6.28 3.54
CA VAL A 301 -8.98 5.57 4.81
C VAL A 301 -8.34 6.46 5.86
N TRP A 302 -9.11 6.88 6.86
CA TRP A 302 -8.61 7.70 7.96
C TRP A 302 -8.38 6.83 9.20
N LEU A 303 -7.26 7.07 9.89
CA LEU A 303 -6.78 6.30 11.05
C LEU A 303 -6.68 7.14 12.33
N ALA A 304 -6.89 8.46 12.23
CA ALA A 304 -6.70 9.40 13.33
C ALA A 304 -7.85 10.42 13.40
N ASP A 305 -9.00 9.97 13.91
CA ASP A 305 -10.20 10.80 14.05
C ASP A 305 -9.97 12.02 14.94
N ASP A 306 -9.10 11.92 15.94
CA ASP A 306 -8.72 13.03 16.82
C ASP A 306 -8.03 14.18 16.07
N VAL A 307 -7.23 13.86 15.05
CA VAL A 307 -6.57 14.86 14.21
C VAL A 307 -7.59 15.55 13.30
N LEU A 308 -8.51 14.77 12.73
CA LEU A 308 -9.59 15.31 11.90
C LEU A 308 -10.55 16.18 12.71
N ALA A 309 -10.98 15.72 13.89
CA ALA A 309 -11.83 16.49 14.79
C ALA A 309 -11.14 17.78 15.26
N GLY A 310 -9.85 17.72 15.57
CA GLY A 310 -9.04 18.90 15.87
C GLY A 310 -8.93 19.90 14.71
N ALA A 311 -9.05 19.42 13.48
CA ALA A 311 -9.15 20.22 12.26
C ALA A 311 -10.60 20.59 11.88
N GLY A 312 -11.57 20.42 12.79
CA GLY A 312 -12.96 20.82 12.57
C GLY A 312 -13.72 19.95 11.57
N TRP A 313 -13.24 18.73 11.28
CA TRP A 313 -14.02 17.78 10.47
C TRP A 313 -15.27 17.34 11.24
N ASP A 314 -16.42 17.49 10.61
CA ASP A 314 -17.70 16.99 11.08
C ASP A 314 -18.41 16.28 9.93
N ALA A 315 -18.50 14.95 10.03
CA ALA A 315 -19.13 14.11 9.01
C ALA A 315 -20.65 14.34 8.87
N SER A 316 -21.30 15.06 9.81
CA SER A 316 -22.69 15.51 9.66
C SER A 316 -22.82 16.75 8.77
N THR A 317 -21.71 17.44 8.48
CA THR A 317 -21.66 18.62 7.64
C THR A 317 -21.14 18.30 6.24
N SER A 318 -21.52 19.10 5.25
CA SER A 318 -20.93 19.02 3.91
C SER A 318 -19.65 19.88 3.77
N ALA A 319 -19.05 20.30 4.89
CA ALA A 319 -17.88 21.16 4.90
C ALA A 319 -16.58 20.34 4.85
N ALA A 320 -15.56 20.89 4.21
CA ALA A 320 -14.20 20.38 4.34
C ALA A 320 -13.65 20.70 5.74
N SER A 321 -12.68 19.91 6.21
CA SER A 321 -11.93 20.27 7.41
C SER A 321 -11.05 21.49 7.16
N ASP A 322 -10.59 22.12 8.24
CA ASP A 322 -9.45 23.01 8.19
C ASP A 322 -8.18 22.26 7.77
N TRP A 323 -7.19 23.02 7.33
CA TRP A 323 -5.87 22.50 7.00
C TRP A 323 -5.08 22.17 8.27
N PHE A 324 -4.43 21.01 8.28
CA PHE A 324 -3.46 20.63 9.32
C PHE A 324 -2.11 20.28 8.70
N GLU A 325 -1.04 20.54 9.44
CA GLU A 325 0.33 20.25 9.01
C GLU A 325 0.66 18.75 9.19
N ALA A 326 1.37 18.19 8.21
CA ALA A 326 1.77 16.79 8.16
C ALA A 326 2.97 16.58 7.22
N THR A 327 3.40 15.33 7.10
CA THR A 327 4.23 14.89 5.96
C THR A 327 3.44 13.90 5.12
N VAL A 328 3.70 13.87 3.82
CA VAL A 328 3.04 12.96 2.88
C VAL A 328 4.05 12.12 2.11
N GLN A 329 3.70 10.87 1.89
CA GLN A 329 4.49 9.92 1.11
C GLN A 329 3.62 9.37 -0.03
N VAL A 330 4.14 9.41 -1.26
CA VAL A 330 3.41 9.00 -2.48
C VAL A 330 4.00 7.76 -3.16
N ARG A 331 5.07 7.21 -2.58
CA ARG A 331 5.78 6.00 -3.05
C ARG A 331 6.33 5.26 -1.82
N ALA A 332 6.24 3.94 -1.78
CA ALA A 332 6.65 3.14 -0.62
C ALA A 332 8.09 3.38 -0.12
N HIS A 333 9.03 3.64 -1.05
CA HIS A 333 10.42 4.00 -0.74
C HIS A 333 10.76 5.47 -1.01
N GLY A 334 9.74 6.31 -1.23
CA GLY A 334 9.90 7.74 -1.40
C GLY A 334 10.11 8.45 -0.07
N VAL A 335 10.90 9.52 -0.08
CA VAL A 335 11.07 10.40 1.09
C VAL A 335 9.75 11.13 1.36
N PRO A 336 9.24 11.12 2.61
CA PRO A 336 8.08 11.92 3.00
C PRO A 336 8.37 13.41 2.84
N VAL A 337 7.43 14.19 2.31
CA VAL A 337 7.58 15.63 2.08
C VAL A 337 6.62 16.44 2.97
N PRO A 338 7.02 17.62 3.49
CA PRO A 338 6.13 18.49 4.26
C PRO A 338 4.94 18.97 3.44
N ALA A 339 3.76 18.94 4.05
CA ALA A 339 2.52 19.38 3.44
C ALA A 339 1.50 19.82 4.48
N ARG A 340 0.51 20.60 4.03
CA ARG A 340 -0.76 20.74 4.71
C ARG A 340 -1.80 19.84 4.05
N VAL A 341 -2.65 19.24 4.86
CA VAL A 341 -3.67 18.27 4.44
C VAL A 341 -5.03 18.71 4.98
N ARG A 342 -6.10 18.42 4.24
CA ARG A 342 -7.47 18.51 4.75
C ARG A 342 -8.34 17.38 4.21
N ALA A 343 -9.33 16.97 5.01
CA ALA A 343 -10.39 16.09 4.57
C ALA A 343 -11.43 16.90 3.78
N VAL A 344 -11.92 16.33 2.69
CA VAL A 344 -12.97 16.94 1.85
C VAL A 344 -14.11 15.95 1.65
N VAL A 345 -15.33 16.45 1.46
CA VAL A 345 -16.48 15.61 1.14
C VAL A 345 -16.25 14.96 -0.23
N GLY A 346 -16.08 13.64 -0.26
CA GLY A 346 -15.94 12.86 -1.47
C GLY A 346 -17.27 12.25 -1.94
N PRO A 347 -17.38 11.81 -3.20
CA PRO A 347 -18.44 10.89 -3.61
C PRO A 347 -18.27 9.57 -2.82
N GLY A 348 -19.04 9.40 -1.75
CA GLY A 348 -18.91 8.29 -0.79
C GLY A 348 -18.86 8.71 0.68
N ALA A 349 -18.67 10.00 0.97
CA ALA A 349 -18.81 10.52 2.33
C ALA A 349 -20.27 10.34 2.80
N GLY A 350 -20.49 9.54 3.84
CA GLY A 350 -21.81 9.30 4.43
C GLY A 350 -22.58 8.06 3.96
N ALA A 351 -21.95 7.11 3.25
CA ALA A 351 -22.55 5.77 3.11
C ALA A 351 -22.38 5.01 4.43
N PRO A 352 -23.47 4.59 5.11
CA PRO A 352 -23.37 3.87 6.37
C PRO A 352 -22.97 2.42 6.08
N GLU A 353 -21.73 2.05 6.37
CA GLU A 353 -21.37 0.63 6.58
C GLU A 353 -21.30 0.27 8.07
N ASP A 354 -21.34 1.27 8.96
CA ASP A 354 -21.25 1.06 10.39
C ASP A 354 -22.65 0.96 11.05
N PRO A 355 -23.02 -0.19 11.65
CA PRO A 355 -24.27 -0.33 12.40
C PRO A 355 -24.29 0.45 13.73
N THR A 356 -23.19 1.10 14.13
CA THR A 356 -23.08 1.84 15.40
C THR A 356 -23.52 3.31 15.33
N GLY A 357 -23.74 3.86 14.12
CA GLY A 357 -24.30 5.21 13.96
C GLY A 357 -23.35 6.37 14.27
N ALA A 358 -22.04 6.13 14.41
CA ALA A 358 -21.05 7.20 14.51
C ALA A 358 -20.78 7.84 13.13
N ALA A 359 -20.72 9.16 13.07
CA ALA A 359 -20.41 9.89 11.84
C ALA A 359 -18.95 9.62 11.44
N SER A 360 -18.73 8.83 10.38
CA SER A 360 -17.42 8.33 9.98
C SER A 360 -16.80 9.20 8.89
N ALA A 361 -15.51 9.52 9.02
CA ALA A 361 -14.73 10.18 7.97
C ALA A 361 -14.33 9.22 6.83
N GLN A 362 -14.60 7.91 6.98
CA GLN A 362 -14.22 6.93 5.96
C GLN A 362 -14.88 7.26 4.63
N GLY A 363 -14.08 7.19 3.55
CA GLY A 363 -14.53 7.55 2.21
C GLY A 363 -14.53 9.06 1.92
N ALA A 364 -14.25 9.94 2.90
CA ALA A 364 -13.97 11.35 2.63
C ALA A 364 -12.74 11.48 1.72
N GLY A 365 -12.75 12.40 0.77
CA GLY A 365 -11.60 12.70 -0.06
C GLY A 365 -10.47 13.38 0.73
N MET A 366 -9.30 13.47 0.11
CA MET A 366 -8.12 14.08 0.71
C MET A 366 -7.54 15.13 -0.24
N GLU A 367 -7.31 16.33 0.27
CA GLU A 367 -6.55 17.36 -0.44
C GLU A 367 -5.24 17.64 0.27
N VAL A 368 -4.17 17.77 -0.52
CA VAL A 368 -2.81 18.00 -0.04
C VAL A 368 -2.18 19.15 -0.78
N GLU A 369 -1.55 20.05 -0.02
CA GLU A 369 -0.69 21.10 -0.52
C GLU A 369 0.71 20.96 0.06
N LEU A 370 1.70 20.81 -0.81
CA LEU A 370 3.09 20.72 -0.38
C LEU A 370 3.60 22.10 0.05
N THR A 371 4.20 22.19 1.24
CA THR A 371 4.56 23.48 1.88
C THR A 371 6.05 23.79 1.85
N GLY A 372 6.90 22.88 1.37
CA GLY A 372 8.34 23.08 1.26
C GLY A 372 8.94 22.57 -0.05
N GLU A 373 8.91 21.24 -0.23
CA GLU A 373 9.46 20.59 -1.41
C GLU A 373 8.36 20.21 -2.39
N THR A 374 8.63 20.36 -3.69
CA THR A 374 7.74 19.85 -4.72
C THR A 374 8.06 18.41 -5.04
N LEU A 375 7.05 17.60 -5.29
CA LEU A 375 7.22 16.25 -5.82
C LEU A 375 7.35 16.28 -7.34
N ARG A 376 7.80 15.15 -7.89
CA ARG A 376 7.93 14.97 -9.33
C ARG A 376 7.27 13.67 -9.78
N GLY A 377 6.39 13.76 -10.78
CA GLY A 377 5.76 12.61 -11.43
C GLY A 377 4.97 11.77 -10.44
N VAL A 378 3.96 12.38 -9.81
CA VAL A 378 3.00 11.65 -8.97
C VAL A 378 1.92 11.11 -9.90
N ALA A 379 1.90 9.78 -10.10
CA ALA A 379 0.97 9.12 -10.99
C ALA A 379 -0.38 8.86 -10.29
N ALA A 380 -1.48 8.95 -11.03
CA ALA A 380 -2.78 8.48 -10.56
C ALA A 380 -2.75 6.96 -10.29
N GLY A 381 -3.52 6.52 -9.30
CA GLY A 381 -3.55 5.13 -8.82
C GLY A 381 -2.49 4.77 -7.78
N GLN A 382 -1.49 5.63 -7.54
CA GLN A 382 -0.54 5.46 -6.43
C GLN A 382 -1.20 5.74 -5.08
N SER A 383 -0.70 5.14 -4.00
CA SER A 383 -1.14 5.49 -2.65
C SER A 383 -0.47 6.77 -2.15
N LEU A 384 -1.27 7.63 -1.53
CA LEU A 384 -0.87 8.82 -0.79
C LEU A 384 -1.08 8.52 0.70
N VAL A 385 -0.03 8.55 1.51
CA VAL A 385 -0.12 8.30 2.96
C VAL A 385 0.34 9.52 3.72
N VAL A 386 -0.44 9.91 4.74
CA VAL A 386 -0.24 11.10 5.56
C VAL A 386 0.29 10.68 6.93
N TYR A 387 1.30 11.39 7.41
CA TYR A 387 1.97 11.11 8.68
C TYR A 387 2.12 12.36 9.55
N GLN A 388 1.99 12.19 10.86
CA GLN A 388 2.47 13.14 11.88
C GLN A 388 3.52 12.45 12.75
N GLY A 389 4.79 12.84 12.60
CA GLY A 389 5.91 12.08 13.15
C GLY A 389 5.91 10.66 12.59
N THR A 390 5.83 9.65 13.47
CA THR A 390 5.72 8.25 13.06
C THR A 390 4.29 7.78 12.85
N ARG A 391 3.27 8.51 13.35
CA ARG A 391 1.86 8.10 13.31
C ARG A 391 1.30 8.26 11.91
N VAL A 392 0.63 7.23 11.41
CA VAL A 392 -0.16 7.29 10.18
C VAL A 392 -1.51 7.92 10.49
N ILE A 393 -1.84 9.00 9.78
CA ILE A 393 -3.10 9.74 9.93
C ILE A 393 -4.17 9.21 8.99
N GLY A 394 -3.77 8.86 7.76
CA GLY A 394 -4.66 8.30 6.77
C GLY A 394 -3.95 8.00 5.47
N GLN A 395 -4.67 7.35 4.57
CA GLN A 395 -4.24 7.01 3.23
C GLN A 395 -5.34 7.33 2.23
N SER A 396 -4.96 7.67 1.00
CA SER A 396 -5.88 7.93 -0.10
C SER A 396 -5.29 7.40 -1.40
N THR A 397 -6.12 7.11 -2.40
CA THR A 397 -5.62 6.78 -3.75
C THR A 397 -5.49 8.08 -4.53
N VAL A 398 -4.32 8.35 -5.11
CA VAL A 398 -4.10 9.56 -5.91
C VAL A 398 -5.02 9.55 -7.11
N GLN A 399 -5.95 10.50 -7.13
CA GLN A 399 -6.83 10.75 -8.26
C GLN A 399 -6.17 11.72 -9.23
N ARG A 400 -5.59 12.80 -8.72
CA ARG A 400 -4.96 13.85 -9.51
C ARG A 400 -3.80 14.50 -8.77
N ALA A 401 -2.74 14.81 -9.50
CA ALA A 401 -1.60 15.57 -8.99
C ALA A 401 -1.20 16.66 -10.00
N TYR A 402 -0.96 17.88 -9.54
CA TYR A 402 -0.75 19.03 -10.43
C TYR A 402 0.06 20.14 -9.75
N ARG A 403 0.44 21.14 -10.56
CA ARG A 403 1.02 22.40 -10.11
C ARG A 403 -0.04 23.50 -10.11
N ALA A 404 -0.23 24.19 -8.99
CA ALA A 404 -1.25 25.23 -8.82
C ALA A 404 -1.16 26.32 -9.90
N ALA A 405 0.06 26.78 -10.23
CA ALA A 405 0.29 27.82 -11.24
C ALA A 405 -0.16 27.44 -12.67
N ARG A 406 -0.38 26.14 -12.96
CA ARG A 406 -0.78 25.66 -14.28
C ARG A 406 -2.30 25.41 -14.40
N ALA A 407 -2.99 25.17 -13.29
CA ALA A 407 -4.43 24.90 -13.26
C ALA A 407 -5.27 26.07 -13.81
N THR A 408 -4.79 27.31 -13.66
CA THR A 408 -5.44 28.52 -14.17
C THR A 408 -5.41 28.64 -15.70
N SER A 409 -4.58 27.86 -16.40
CA SER A 409 -4.43 27.93 -17.86
C SER A 409 -5.28 26.92 -18.64
N LEU A 410 -5.84 25.90 -17.97
CA LEU A 410 -6.65 24.84 -18.60
C LEU A 410 -8.16 25.04 -18.38
N ALA A 411 -8.56 26.02 -17.58
CA ALA A 411 -9.96 26.39 -17.32
C ALA A 411 -10.43 27.60 -18.18
N GLY A 412 -9.66 27.95 -19.22
CA GLY A 412 -9.93 29.06 -20.13
C GLY A 412 -10.33 28.60 -21.52
#